data_AF-A0A2E8AU11-F1
#
_entry.id   AF-A0A2E8AU11-F1
#
_cell.length_a   1.000
_cell.length_b   1.000
_cell.length_c   1.000
_cell.angle_alpha   90.00
_cell.angle_beta   90.00
_cell.angle_gamma   90.00
#
_symmetry.space_group_name_H-M   'P 1'
#
loop_
_entity.id
_entity.type
_entity.pdbx_description
1 polymer ?
#
loop_
_entity_poly.entity_id
_entity_poly.type
_entity_poly.pdbx_seq_one_letter_code
_entity_poly.pdbx_strand_id
1 'polypeptide(L)'
;MTPRELARRIHQSNDRLVMAVTGGVSRTIAVVLTVPGASRIVLETDVLKDFMGSGWQDSSSKKVVRYLAMAAFRRTLERRNACDSSKATDVLPEQEIIGISCSRELASDPSRKGTQAIHAAIQTSRSSHCMLLEVQKGKRSCETEEQLAAHMILNQIAQACDIQECIELDLLETEVFSEQHTRADPAWRSLLLGDQTLVAATPAARHGTEMPGAVFPGAFNPRHEGHNRMARLAGLKLRTDVTFEISLANVDKPWLDYRELAIRLGFFKTTEAVWVTRAATFEEKACLFPRATFVVGADTIVRIADSRYYHGPEECERSIQRIVDHGCRFLVFGRQDQNRFQCLSDLDLPLLLRDICEEVSEQEFRQDICSTALRATGEQENP
;
A
#
# COMPACT_ATOMS: atom_id res chain seq x y z
N MET A 1 -26.44 22.03 -5.41
CA MET A 1 -25.35 22.40 -4.47
C MET A 1 -24.23 23.06 -5.26
N THR A 2 -23.76 24.25 -4.90
CA THR A 2 -22.58 24.85 -5.56
C THR A 2 -21.28 24.31 -4.95
N PRO A 3 -20.15 24.34 -5.68
CA PRO A 3 -18.86 23.88 -5.15
C PRO A 3 -18.41 24.61 -3.88
N ARG A 4 -18.67 25.92 -3.81
CA ARG A 4 -18.35 26.74 -2.62
C ARG A 4 -19.22 26.37 -1.42
N GLU A 5 -20.49 26.05 -1.62
CA GLU A 5 -21.37 25.61 -0.52
C GLU A 5 -20.96 24.25 0.01
N LEU A 6 -20.62 23.30 -0.88
CA LEU A 6 -20.14 21.99 -0.46
C LEU A 6 -18.81 22.09 0.30
N ALA A 7 -17.86 22.88 -0.20
CA ALA A 7 -16.60 23.15 0.50
C ALA A 7 -16.83 23.78 1.89
N ARG A 8 -17.79 24.71 2.04
CA ARG A 8 -18.13 25.26 3.37
C ARG A 8 -18.60 24.18 4.35
N ARG A 9 -19.43 23.24 3.88
CA ARG A 9 -19.92 22.12 4.71
C ARG A 9 -18.77 21.19 5.11
N ILE A 10 -17.90 20.85 4.16
CA ILE A 10 -16.67 20.09 4.43
C ILE A 10 -15.84 20.79 5.52
N HIS A 11 -15.66 22.11 5.45
CA HIS A 11 -14.90 22.88 6.46
C HIS A 11 -15.58 23.02 7.83
N GLN A 12 -16.83 22.60 7.96
CA GLN A 12 -17.58 22.52 9.22
C GLN A 12 -17.47 21.14 9.87
N SER A 13 -16.99 20.12 9.13
CA SER A 13 -16.63 18.83 9.73
C SER A 13 -15.46 18.98 10.70
N ASN A 14 -15.29 17.99 11.58
CA ASN A 14 -14.11 17.91 12.43
C ASN A 14 -12.96 17.13 11.75
N ASP A 15 -13.08 16.77 10.47
CA ASP A 15 -12.14 15.87 9.81
C ASP A 15 -10.81 16.55 9.48
N ARG A 16 -9.84 15.74 9.06
CA ARG A 16 -8.52 16.23 8.60
C ARG A 16 -8.16 15.60 7.26
N LEU A 17 -7.52 16.40 6.41
CA LEU A 17 -7.25 16.08 5.02
C LEU A 17 -5.84 16.51 4.60
N VAL A 18 -5.13 15.62 3.91
CA VAL A 18 -3.98 15.95 3.05
C VAL A 18 -4.28 15.57 1.61
N MET A 19 -3.90 16.44 0.68
CA MET A 19 -4.15 16.27 -0.76
C MET A 19 -2.84 16.17 -1.55
N ALA A 20 -2.67 15.10 -2.33
CA ALA A 20 -1.58 14.90 -3.28
C ALA A 20 -2.10 15.01 -4.72
N VAL A 21 -1.89 16.15 -5.38
CA VAL A 21 -2.57 16.47 -6.65
C VAL A 21 -1.56 16.71 -7.79
N THR A 22 -1.82 16.17 -8.98
CA THR A 22 -0.93 16.28 -10.15
C THR A 22 -1.68 16.24 -11.49
N GLY A 23 -0.98 16.45 -12.60
CA GLY A 23 -1.53 16.25 -13.95
C GLY A 23 -2.47 17.35 -14.44
N GLY A 24 -2.48 18.53 -13.78
CA GLY A 24 -3.42 19.60 -14.07
C GLY A 24 -4.83 19.26 -13.58
N VAL A 25 -4.96 19.03 -12.27
CA VAL A 25 -6.23 18.97 -11.52
C VAL A 25 -6.17 19.84 -10.24
N SER A 26 -5.30 20.86 -10.26
CA SER A 26 -5.02 21.76 -9.14
C SER A 26 -6.21 22.63 -8.75
N ARG A 27 -7.21 22.81 -9.63
CA ARG A 27 -8.47 23.49 -9.29
C ARG A 27 -9.17 22.91 -8.08
N THR A 28 -9.03 21.62 -7.82
CA THR A 28 -9.55 21.00 -6.62
C THR A 28 -9.00 21.66 -5.36
N ILE A 29 -7.68 21.90 -5.32
CA ILE A 29 -7.02 22.62 -4.22
C ILE A 29 -7.58 24.03 -4.13
N ALA A 30 -7.72 24.74 -5.25
CA ALA A 30 -8.25 26.10 -5.26
C ALA A 30 -9.68 26.19 -4.71
N VAL A 31 -10.58 25.26 -5.10
CA VAL A 31 -11.98 25.29 -4.64
C VAL A 31 -12.07 25.04 -3.12
N VAL A 32 -11.27 24.12 -2.59
CA VAL A 32 -11.23 23.85 -1.14
C VAL A 32 -10.57 25.03 -0.40
N LEU A 33 -9.40 25.50 -0.82
CA LEU A 33 -8.64 26.50 -0.06
C LEU A 33 -9.19 27.93 -0.14
N THR A 34 -9.93 28.30 -1.19
CA THR A 34 -10.47 29.67 -1.34
C THR A 34 -11.72 29.94 -0.49
N VAL A 35 -12.27 28.90 0.14
CA VAL A 35 -13.45 29.03 1.01
C VAL A 35 -12.99 29.21 2.47
N PRO A 36 -13.53 30.20 3.22
CA PRO A 36 -13.16 30.40 4.62
C PRO A 36 -13.29 29.12 5.46
N GLY A 37 -12.32 28.89 6.33
CA GLY A 37 -12.27 27.71 7.19
C GLY A 37 -11.48 26.51 6.65
N ALA A 38 -10.90 26.61 5.46
CA ALA A 38 -10.12 25.53 4.85
C ALA A 38 -8.99 25.01 5.75
N SER A 39 -8.31 25.90 6.47
CA SER A 39 -7.20 25.56 7.37
C SER A 39 -7.60 24.68 8.57
N ARG A 40 -8.90 24.51 8.84
CA ARG A 40 -9.38 23.58 9.88
C ARG A 40 -9.33 22.13 9.44
N ILE A 41 -9.49 21.87 8.15
CA ILE A 41 -9.54 20.52 7.60
C ILE A 41 -8.30 20.20 6.75
N VAL A 42 -7.87 21.10 5.87
CA VAL A 42 -6.71 20.87 5.00
C VAL A 42 -5.43 21.15 5.77
N LEU A 43 -4.70 20.09 6.08
CA LEU A 43 -3.42 20.16 6.81
C LEU A 43 -2.24 20.43 5.87
N GLU A 44 -2.27 19.85 4.68
CA GLU A 44 -1.16 19.91 3.72
C GLU A 44 -1.70 19.66 2.30
N THR A 45 -1.06 20.28 1.32
CA THR A 45 -1.25 19.99 -0.10
C THR A 45 0.11 19.83 -0.74
N ASP A 46 0.31 18.78 -1.54
CA ASP A 46 1.61 18.48 -2.13
C ASP A 46 1.48 17.93 -3.56
N VAL A 47 2.56 18.00 -4.32
CA VAL A 47 2.68 17.56 -5.71
C VAL A 47 3.69 16.43 -5.78
N LEU A 48 3.19 15.18 -5.81
CA LEU A 48 3.80 13.87 -6.13
C LEU A 48 5.26 13.53 -5.79
N LYS A 49 6.22 14.43 -6.03
CA LYS A 49 7.66 14.13 -6.05
C LYS A 49 8.15 13.60 -4.70
N ASP A 50 7.59 14.08 -3.61
CA ASP A 50 8.03 13.68 -2.26
C ASP A 50 7.41 12.35 -1.81
N PHE A 51 6.34 11.89 -2.46
CA PHE A 51 5.68 10.62 -2.16
C PHE A 51 6.18 9.44 -2.99
N MET A 52 6.86 9.69 -4.10
CA MET A 52 7.36 8.67 -5.01
C MET A 52 8.87 8.48 -4.85
N GLY A 53 9.31 7.36 -4.26
CA GLY A 53 10.72 6.93 -4.31
C GLY A 53 11.23 6.74 -5.76
N SER A 54 12.53 6.52 -5.95
CA SER A 54 13.12 6.31 -7.27
C SER A 54 12.64 4.99 -7.91
N GLY A 55 11.58 5.03 -8.73
CA GLY A 55 11.10 3.84 -9.46
C GLY A 55 9.74 3.92 -10.16
N TRP A 56 8.98 5.01 -10.01
CA TRP A 56 7.63 5.12 -10.60
C TRP A 56 7.69 5.71 -12.01
N GLN A 57 7.51 4.86 -13.03
CA GLN A 57 7.57 5.27 -14.45
C GLN A 57 6.24 5.80 -15.00
N ASP A 58 5.10 5.53 -14.35
CA ASP A 58 3.78 6.02 -14.78
C ASP A 58 2.97 6.57 -13.60
N SER A 59 3.00 7.89 -13.42
CA SER A 59 2.30 8.63 -12.36
C SER A 59 0.78 8.75 -12.55
N SER A 60 0.23 8.18 -13.63
CA SER A 60 -1.18 8.30 -14.00
C SER A 60 -2.00 7.02 -13.81
N SER A 61 -1.37 5.89 -13.48
CA SER A 61 -2.11 4.65 -13.26
C SER A 61 -3.00 4.66 -12.00
N LYS A 62 -4.15 3.98 -12.06
CA LYS A 62 -5.06 3.72 -10.90
C LYS A 62 -4.30 3.30 -9.64
N LYS A 63 -3.28 2.45 -9.82
CA LYS A 63 -2.46 1.91 -8.75
C LYS A 63 -1.62 2.96 -8.07
N VAL A 64 -0.99 3.86 -8.84
CA VAL A 64 -0.17 4.94 -8.30
C VAL A 64 -1.01 5.93 -7.51
N VAL A 65 -2.16 6.34 -8.07
CA VAL A 65 -3.10 7.23 -7.37
C VAL A 65 -3.48 6.65 -6.01
N ARG A 66 -3.85 5.37 -5.93
CA ARG A 66 -4.15 4.71 -4.65
C ARG A 66 -3.00 4.77 -3.64
N TYR A 67 -1.76 4.50 -4.07
CA TYR A 67 -0.60 4.60 -3.18
C TYR A 67 -0.36 6.00 -2.64
N LEU A 68 -0.61 7.02 -3.47
CA LEU A 68 -0.47 8.42 -3.07
C LEU A 68 -1.58 8.84 -2.10
N ALA A 69 -2.81 8.36 -2.29
CA ALA A 69 -3.89 8.60 -1.33
C ALA A 69 -3.56 7.96 0.03
N MET A 70 -3.01 6.74 0.02
CA MET A 70 -2.53 6.07 1.23
C MET A 70 -1.38 6.85 1.89
N ALA A 71 -0.44 7.39 1.12
CA ALA A 71 0.64 8.19 1.66
C ALA A 71 0.15 9.53 2.25
N ALA A 72 -0.77 10.21 1.56
CA ALA A 72 -1.45 11.40 2.07
C ALA A 72 -2.25 11.10 3.35
N PHE A 73 -2.88 9.93 3.45
CA PHE A 73 -3.59 9.52 4.67
C PHE A 73 -2.63 9.39 5.85
N ARG A 74 -1.48 8.72 5.65
CA ARG A 74 -0.46 8.59 6.69
C ARG A 74 0.09 9.94 7.11
N ARG A 75 0.33 10.84 6.15
CA ARG A 75 0.74 12.21 6.42
C ARG A 75 -0.30 12.96 7.26
N THR A 76 -1.58 12.78 6.96
CA THR A 76 -2.68 13.34 7.74
C THR A 76 -2.66 12.83 9.18
N LEU A 77 -2.49 11.51 9.37
CA LEU A 77 -2.39 10.88 10.69
C LEU A 77 -1.18 11.42 11.48
N GLU A 78 0.01 11.50 10.86
CA GLU A 78 1.22 12.05 11.48
C GLU A 78 1.03 13.50 11.93
N ARG A 79 0.48 14.35 11.05
CA ARG A 79 0.23 15.77 11.35
C ARG A 79 -0.79 15.94 12.48
N ARG A 80 -1.85 15.15 12.44
CA ARG A 80 -2.88 15.13 13.48
C ARG A 80 -2.29 14.75 14.85
N ASN A 81 -1.50 13.67 14.90
CA ASN A 81 -0.85 13.22 16.13
C ASN A 81 0.15 14.25 16.68
N ALA A 82 0.86 14.98 15.82
CA ALA A 82 1.78 16.05 16.22
C ALA A 82 1.07 17.31 16.78
N CYS A 83 -0.19 17.54 16.41
CA CYS A 83 -0.99 18.64 16.98
C CYS A 83 -1.66 18.24 18.31
N ASP A 84 -2.09 16.99 18.43
CA ASP A 84 -2.82 16.47 19.60
C ASP A 84 -1.93 16.24 20.84
N SER A 85 -0.59 16.22 20.68
CA SER A 85 0.37 16.12 21.80
C SER A 85 0.34 17.30 22.78
N SER A 86 -0.57 18.27 22.60
CA SER A 86 -0.68 19.47 23.43
C SER A 86 -1.86 19.53 24.40
N LYS A 87 -2.93 18.72 24.28
CA LYS A 87 -4.04 18.68 25.28
C LYS A 87 -4.81 17.35 25.25
N ALA A 88 -4.44 16.43 26.14
CA ALA A 88 -5.24 15.24 26.42
C ALA A 88 -6.21 15.52 27.59
N THR A 89 -7.46 15.85 27.29
CA THR A 89 -8.59 15.68 28.25
C THR A 89 -9.98 15.64 27.59
N ASP A 90 -10.15 16.09 26.35
CA ASP A 90 -11.47 16.05 25.71
C ASP A 90 -11.57 14.92 24.70
N VAL A 91 -12.60 14.08 24.85
CA VAL A 91 -13.03 13.11 23.83
C VAL A 91 -13.48 13.92 22.62
N LEU A 92 -12.56 14.15 21.68
CA LEU A 92 -12.90 14.74 20.40
C LEU A 92 -13.89 13.79 19.69
N PRO A 93 -14.96 14.31 19.06
CA PRO A 93 -15.85 13.49 18.25
C PRO A 93 -15.05 12.74 17.18
N GLU A 94 -15.53 11.56 16.76
CA GLU A 94 -14.87 10.71 15.74
C GLU A 94 -14.43 11.59 14.55
N GLN A 95 -13.13 11.91 14.53
CA GLN A 95 -12.51 12.70 13.50
C GLN A 95 -12.00 11.73 12.44
N GLU A 96 -12.48 11.87 11.22
CA GLU A 96 -11.95 11.09 10.12
C GLU A 96 -10.63 11.68 9.63
N ILE A 97 -9.74 10.77 9.21
CA ILE A 97 -8.43 11.08 8.65
C ILE A 97 -8.51 10.73 7.17
N ILE A 98 -8.24 11.70 6.31
CA ILE A 98 -8.50 11.59 4.88
C ILE A 98 -7.21 11.88 4.10
N GLY A 99 -6.78 10.91 3.30
CA GLY A 99 -5.73 11.08 2.30
C GLY A 99 -6.30 11.05 0.91
N ILE A 100 -5.99 12.04 0.08
CA ILE A 100 -6.52 12.13 -1.28
C ILE A 100 -5.40 12.22 -2.27
N SER A 101 -5.59 11.57 -3.41
CA SER A 101 -4.78 11.82 -4.58
C SER A 101 -5.63 11.91 -5.83
N CYS A 102 -5.14 12.68 -6.80
CA CYS A 102 -5.71 12.74 -8.13
C CYS A 102 -4.63 13.02 -9.17
N SER A 103 -4.72 12.31 -10.30
CA SER A 103 -3.84 12.44 -11.44
C SER A 103 -4.64 12.31 -12.73
N ARG A 104 -4.27 13.11 -13.73
CA ARG A 104 -4.80 13.04 -15.08
C ARG A 104 -3.76 12.41 -15.99
N GLU A 105 -4.17 11.47 -16.82
CA GLU A 105 -3.31 10.96 -17.89
C GLU A 105 -3.00 12.11 -18.86
N LEU A 106 -1.73 12.53 -18.94
CA LEU A 106 -1.31 13.53 -19.92
C LEU A 106 -1.24 12.85 -21.29
N ALA A 107 -1.97 13.39 -22.28
CA ALA A 107 -1.94 12.85 -23.64
C ALA A 107 -0.52 12.94 -24.21
N SER A 108 0.06 11.81 -24.59
CA SER A 108 1.36 11.75 -25.27
C SER A 108 1.31 12.28 -26.71
N ASP A 109 0.12 12.44 -27.29
CA ASP A 109 -0.13 13.02 -28.60
C ASP A 109 -1.43 13.86 -28.59
N PRO A 110 -1.35 15.20 -28.71
CA PRO A 110 -2.51 16.10 -28.76
C PRO A 110 -3.45 15.86 -29.96
N SER A 111 -2.98 15.18 -31.01
CA SER A 111 -3.74 14.94 -32.26
C SER A 111 -4.58 13.65 -32.24
N ARG A 112 -4.39 12.78 -31.24
CA ARG A 112 -5.03 11.46 -31.16
C ARG A 112 -6.47 11.59 -30.65
N LYS A 113 -7.44 11.34 -31.53
CA LYS A 113 -8.88 11.19 -31.17
C LYS A 113 -9.03 10.07 -30.13
N GLY A 114 -9.78 10.31 -29.04
CA GLY A 114 -10.03 9.32 -27.99
C GLY A 114 -10.55 9.92 -26.68
N THR A 115 -10.65 9.09 -25.64
CA THR A 115 -10.94 9.51 -24.26
C THR A 115 -9.65 9.87 -23.52
N GLN A 116 -9.78 10.66 -22.46
CA GLN A 116 -8.72 10.95 -21.49
C GLN A 116 -9.23 10.57 -20.09
N ALA A 117 -8.38 9.92 -19.30
CA ALA A 117 -8.75 9.47 -17.97
C ALA A 117 -8.20 10.39 -16.87
N ILE A 118 -9.04 10.63 -15.88
CA ILE A 118 -8.69 11.27 -14.62
C ILE A 118 -8.93 10.24 -13.52
N HIS A 119 -7.87 9.87 -12.84
CA HIS A 119 -7.88 8.89 -11.76
C HIS A 119 -7.78 9.62 -10.43
N ALA A 120 -8.66 9.31 -9.50
CA ALA A 120 -8.58 9.79 -8.12
C ALA A 120 -8.67 8.62 -7.13
N ALA A 121 -8.13 8.81 -5.93
CA ALA A 121 -8.30 7.89 -4.83
C ALA A 121 -8.46 8.66 -3.52
N ILE A 122 -9.29 8.11 -2.63
CA ILE A 122 -9.42 8.57 -1.24
C ILE A 122 -9.14 7.38 -0.34
N GLN A 123 -8.23 7.56 0.60
CA GLN A 123 -8.00 6.65 1.71
C GLN A 123 -8.52 7.30 2.99
N THR A 124 -9.36 6.59 3.73
CA THR A 124 -9.78 6.96 5.08
C THR A 124 -9.40 5.87 6.08
N SER A 125 -9.70 6.06 7.37
CA SER A 125 -9.54 4.96 8.33
C SER A 125 -10.53 3.81 8.06
N ARG A 126 -11.67 4.11 7.44
CA ARG A 126 -12.79 3.18 7.20
C ARG A 126 -12.78 2.52 5.82
N SER A 127 -12.10 3.09 4.83
CA SER A 127 -12.22 2.61 3.45
C SER A 127 -11.15 3.14 2.49
N SER A 128 -11.02 2.44 1.36
CA SER A 128 -10.28 2.88 0.18
C SER A 128 -11.27 3.06 -0.98
N HIS A 129 -11.26 4.24 -1.59
CA HIS A 129 -12.14 4.62 -2.68
C HIS A 129 -11.28 4.92 -3.90
N CYS A 130 -11.65 4.40 -5.06
CA CYS A 130 -11.00 4.70 -6.33
C CYS A 130 -12.03 5.22 -7.31
N MET A 131 -11.68 6.27 -8.05
CA MET A 131 -12.55 6.91 -9.01
C MET A 131 -11.83 7.00 -10.36
N LEU A 132 -12.60 6.84 -11.42
CA LEU A 132 -12.18 7.07 -12.79
C LEU A 132 -13.22 7.93 -13.48
N LEU A 133 -12.78 9.06 -14.02
CA LEU A 133 -13.55 9.91 -14.91
C LEU A 133 -12.92 9.86 -16.31
N GLU A 134 -13.68 9.37 -17.28
CA GLU A 134 -13.30 9.34 -18.68
C GLU A 134 -13.99 10.49 -19.43
N VAL A 135 -13.18 11.46 -19.88
CA VAL A 135 -13.65 12.63 -20.63
C VAL A 135 -13.31 12.52 -22.11
N GLN A 136 -14.15 13.11 -22.96
CA GLN A 136 -13.93 13.11 -24.40
C GLN A 136 -12.94 14.21 -24.78
N LYS A 137 -11.81 13.84 -25.40
CA LYS A 137 -10.77 14.80 -25.80
C LYS A 137 -11.30 15.86 -26.77
N GLY A 138 -10.97 17.12 -26.50
CA GLY A 138 -11.25 18.26 -27.38
C GLY A 138 -12.70 18.73 -27.39
N LYS A 139 -13.56 18.18 -26.51
CA LYS A 139 -14.94 18.66 -26.33
C LYS A 139 -15.08 19.75 -25.27
N ARG A 140 -14.14 19.81 -24.33
CA ARG A 140 -14.06 20.83 -23.30
C ARG A 140 -12.71 21.54 -23.35
N SER A 141 -12.68 22.74 -22.78
CA SER A 141 -11.41 23.39 -22.46
C SER A 141 -10.73 22.65 -21.30
N CYS A 142 -9.40 22.77 -21.20
CA CYS A 142 -8.66 22.21 -20.07
C CYS A 142 -9.19 22.74 -18.72
N GLU A 143 -9.63 24.01 -18.67
CA GLU A 143 -10.23 24.61 -17.48
C GLU A 143 -11.56 23.95 -17.09
N THR A 144 -12.41 23.64 -18.06
CA THR A 144 -13.71 22.99 -17.81
C THR A 144 -13.53 21.52 -17.40
N GLU A 145 -12.55 20.81 -17.97
CA GLU A 145 -12.19 19.45 -17.53
C GLU A 145 -11.64 19.45 -16.10
N GLU A 146 -10.76 20.40 -15.76
CA GLU A 146 -10.27 20.58 -14.40
C GLU A 146 -11.39 20.90 -13.41
N GLN A 147 -12.38 21.68 -13.83
CA GLN A 147 -13.56 21.97 -13.02
C GLN A 147 -14.41 20.72 -12.77
N LEU A 148 -14.65 19.90 -13.80
CA LEU A 148 -15.37 18.64 -13.66
C LEU A 148 -14.64 17.66 -12.72
N ALA A 149 -13.31 17.56 -12.84
CA ALA A 149 -12.48 16.78 -11.92
C ALA A 149 -12.56 17.31 -10.48
N ALA A 150 -12.53 18.63 -10.29
CA ALA A 150 -12.68 19.24 -8.97
C ALA A 150 -14.04 18.91 -8.35
N HIS A 151 -15.14 18.98 -9.11
CA HIS A 151 -16.48 18.60 -8.63
C HIS A 151 -16.52 17.13 -8.20
N MET A 152 -15.95 16.23 -9.02
CA MET A 152 -15.84 14.80 -8.70
C MET A 152 -15.13 14.60 -7.36
N ILE A 153 -13.97 15.23 -7.15
CA ILE A 153 -13.18 15.04 -5.92
C ILE A 153 -13.87 15.70 -4.72
N LEU A 154 -14.50 16.87 -4.89
CA LEU A 154 -15.28 17.53 -3.83
C LEU A 154 -16.44 16.67 -3.33
N ASN A 155 -17.15 16.01 -4.24
CA ASN A 155 -18.21 15.06 -3.86
C ASN A 155 -17.65 13.92 -3.01
N GLN A 156 -16.45 13.47 -3.32
CA GLN A 156 -15.84 12.32 -2.67
C GLN A 156 -15.22 12.70 -1.31
N ILE A 157 -14.69 13.92 -1.19
CA ILE A 157 -14.36 14.52 0.11
C ILE A 157 -15.61 14.62 0.98
N ALA A 158 -16.72 15.15 0.43
CA ALA A 158 -17.97 15.28 1.16
C ALA A 158 -18.47 13.93 1.68
N GLN A 159 -18.46 12.89 0.84
CA GLN A 159 -18.80 11.53 1.25
C GLN A 159 -17.89 10.98 2.34
N ALA A 160 -16.57 11.23 2.27
CA ALA A 160 -15.63 10.82 3.31
C ALA A 160 -15.89 11.52 4.66
N CYS A 161 -16.40 12.76 4.61
CA CYS A 161 -16.88 13.53 5.76
C CYS A 161 -18.34 13.20 6.16
N ASP A 162 -18.92 12.12 5.63
CA ASP A 162 -20.32 11.69 5.84
C ASP A 162 -21.38 12.75 5.46
N ILE A 163 -21.05 13.66 4.53
CA ILE A 163 -21.95 14.68 3.97
C ILE A 163 -22.67 14.09 2.74
N GLN A 164 -24.00 14.10 2.75
CA GLN A 164 -24.83 13.49 1.70
C GLN A 164 -25.00 14.36 0.46
N GLU A 165 -24.84 15.68 0.58
CA GLU A 165 -25.00 16.56 -0.57
C GLU A 165 -23.84 16.45 -1.55
N CYS A 166 -24.18 16.51 -2.85
CA CYS A 166 -23.22 16.45 -3.94
C CYS A 166 -23.47 17.56 -4.97
N ILE A 167 -22.43 17.90 -5.72
CA ILE A 167 -22.45 18.70 -6.94
C ILE A 167 -22.78 17.75 -8.10
N GLU A 168 -23.65 18.17 -9.01
CA GLU A 168 -23.94 17.40 -10.22
C GLU A 168 -22.71 17.41 -11.15
N LEU A 169 -22.38 16.23 -11.71
CA LEU A 169 -21.33 16.09 -12.71
C LEU A 169 -21.97 16.25 -14.10
N ASP A 170 -21.70 17.38 -14.76
CA ASP A 170 -22.20 17.70 -16.10
C ASP A 170 -21.42 16.90 -17.17
N LEU A 171 -21.66 15.58 -17.21
CA LEU A 171 -21.04 14.64 -18.14
C LEU A 171 -21.70 14.70 -19.52
N LEU A 172 -20.90 14.59 -20.57
CA LEU A 172 -21.44 14.34 -21.92
C LEU A 172 -21.92 12.88 -22.02
N GLU A 173 -22.78 12.59 -22.98
CA GLU A 173 -23.34 11.25 -23.22
C GLU A 173 -22.26 10.15 -23.40
N THR A 174 -21.09 10.52 -23.92
CA THR A 174 -19.96 9.60 -24.15
C THR A 174 -18.98 9.51 -22.98
N GLU A 175 -19.24 10.21 -21.88
CA GLU A 175 -18.34 10.31 -20.74
C GLU A 175 -18.83 9.49 -19.57
N VAL A 176 -17.88 8.93 -18.83
CA VAL A 176 -18.19 7.93 -17.82
C VAL A 176 -17.48 8.31 -16.53
N PHE A 177 -18.26 8.38 -15.45
CA PHE A 177 -17.75 8.36 -14.09
C PHE A 177 -17.99 6.98 -13.50
N SER A 178 -16.94 6.39 -12.96
CA SER A 178 -17.00 5.10 -12.26
C SER A 178 -16.24 5.16 -10.95
N GLU A 179 -16.73 4.45 -9.95
CA GLU A 179 -16.11 4.37 -8.64
C GLU A 179 -16.09 2.94 -8.11
N GLN A 180 -15.12 2.66 -7.26
CA GLN A 180 -14.95 1.37 -6.61
C GLN A 180 -14.62 1.61 -5.14
N HIS A 181 -15.44 1.03 -4.28
CA HIS A 181 -15.35 1.17 -2.83
C HIS A 181 -14.87 -0.13 -2.19
N THR A 182 -13.88 -0.03 -1.30
CA THR A 182 -13.46 -1.14 -0.45
C THR A 182 -13.53 -0.69 1.00
N ARG A 183 -14.47 -1.27 1.76
CA ARG A 183 -14.60 -1.04 3.20
C ARG A 183 -13.51 -1.81 3.95
N ALA A 184 -12.99 -1.21 5.00
CA ALA A 184 -12.03 -1.85 5.88
C ALA A 184 -12.70 -2.94 6.72
N ASP A 185 -12.09 -4.10 6.79
CA ASP A 185 -12.32 -5.00 7.92
C ASP A 185 -11.85 -4.30 9.21
N PRO A 186 -12.59 -4.39 10.35
CA PRO A 186 -12.18 -3.80 11.61
C PRO A 186 -10.74 -4.15 12.03
N ALA A 187 -10.29 -5.37 11.77
CA ALA A 187 -8.92 -5.80 12.06
C ALA A 187 -7.88 -5.07 11.19
N TRP A 188 -8.20 -4.82 9.91
CA TRP A 188 -7.34 -4.04 9.02
C TRP A 188 -7.28 -2.57 9.44
N ARG A 189 -8.40 -2.01 9.90
CA ARG A 189 -8.44 -0.66 10.47
C ARG A 189 -7.54 -0.54 11.70
N SER A 190 -7.62 -1.49 12.64
CA SER A 190 -6.73 -1.53 13.80
C SER A 190 -5.25 -1.71 13.42
N LEU A 191 -4.95 -2.45 12.36
CA LEU A 191 -3.60 -2.52 11.78
C LEU A 191 -3.16 -1.22 11.07
N LEU A 192 -4.08 -0.45 10.51
CA LEU A 192 -3.72 0.79 9.84
C LEU A 192 -3.46 1.92 10.84
N LEU A 193 -4.27 1.99 11.91
CA LEU A 193 -4.26 3.10 12.86
C LEU A 193 -3.19 3.03 13.95
N GLY A 194 -2.66 1.85 14.25
CA GLY A 194 -1.67 1.67 15.32
C GLY A 194 -2.10 0.67 16.38
N ASP A 195 -3.39 0.41 16.52
CA ASP A 195 -3.98 -0.30 17.66
C ASP A 195 -3.53 -1.75 17.80
N GLN A 196 -3.32 -2.44 16.67
CA GLN A 196 -2.82 -3.82 16.64
C GLN A 196 -1.66 -3.95 15.66
N THR A 197 -0.63 -4.73 15.98
CA THR A 197 0.55 -4.92 15.10
C THR A 197 0.44 -6.14 14.19
N LEU A 198 -0.46 -7.07 14.51
CA LEU A 198 -0.63 -8.37 13.88
C LEU A 198 -2.10 -8.79 13.94
N VAL A 199 -2.68 -9.22 12.82
CA VAL A 199 -4.05 -9.78 12.77
C VAL A 199 -4.14 -11.00 11.86
N ALA A 200 -4.98 -11.96 12.22
CA ALA A 200 -5.25 -13.13 11.40
C ALA A 200 -6.23 -12.78 10.26
N ALA A 201 -5.78 -12.91 9.01
CA ALA A 201 -6.61 -12.70 7.83
C ALA A 201 -7.48 -13.91 7.48
N THR A 202 -7.07 -15.12 7.87
CA THR A 202 -7.82 -16.35 7.64
C THR A 202 -8.18 -17.04 8.96
N PRO A 203 -9.26 -17.84 8.99
CA PRO A 203 -9.59 -18.65 10.16
C PRO A 203 -8.45 -19.57 10.58
N ALA A 204 -7.73 -20.17 9.62
CA ALA A 204 -6.59 -21.04 9.89
C ALA A 204 -5.48 -20.36 10.71
N ALA A 205 -5.24 -19.06 10.55
CA ALA A 205 -4.27 -18.33 11.36
C ALA A 205 -4.73 -18.11 12.81
N ARG A 206 -6.02 -18.22 13.13
CA ARG A 206 -6.55 -18.09 14.49
C ARG A 206 -6.46 -19.39 15.29
N HIS A 207 -6.29 -20.52 14.61
CA HIS A 207 -6.28 -21.84 15.24
C HIS A 207 -4.87 -22.22 15.70
N GLY A 208 -4.57 -21.90 16.96
CA GLY A 208 -3.32 -22.29 17.64
C GLY A 208 -3.03 -21.38 18.83
N THR A 209 -2.49 -21.94 19.91
CA THR A 209 -1.96 -21.15 21.05
C THR A 209 -0.48 -20.85 20.89
N GLU A 210 0.18 -21.49 19.93
CA GLU A 210 1.61 -21.34 19.65
C GLU A 210 1.84 -20.49 18.40
N MET A 211 2.88 -19.65 18.46
CA MET A 211 3.32 -18.87 17.31
C MET A 211 3.86 -19.80 16.20
N PRO A 212 3.71 -19.42 14.92
CA PRO A 212 4.12 -20.27 13.81
C PRO A 212 5.64 -20.50 13.80
N GLY A 213 6.06 -21.76 13.64
CA GLY A 213 7.47 -22.13 13.53
C GLY A 213 8.11 -21.79 12.18
N ALA A 214 7.31 -21.64 11.13
CA ALA A 214 7.75 -21.18 9.82
C ALA A 214 6.80 -20.10 9.28
N VAL A 215 7.38 -18.98 8.86
CA VAL A 215 6.64 -17.84 8.29
C VAL A 215 7.17 -17.55 6.91
N PHE A 216 6.28 -17.33 5.93
CA PHE A 216 6.62 -16.93 4.57
C PHE A 216 6.12 -15.51 4.29
N PRO A 217 6.93 -14.49 4.58
CA PRO A 217 6.66 -13.11 4.22
C PRO A 217 6.68 -12.93 2.70
N GLY A 218 5.69 -12.26 2.14
CA GLY A 218 5.66 -12.02 0.71
C GLY A 218 4.71 -10.91 0.28
N ALA A 219 5.01 -10.32 -0.87
CA ALA A 219 4.11 -9.37 -1.49
C ALA A 219 2.90 -10.06 -2.15
N PHE A 220 3.05 -11.32 -2.59
CA PHE A 220 2.03 -12.16 -3.23
C PHE A 220 1.17 -11.39 -4.25
N ASN A 221 1.83 -10.70 -5.19
CA ASN A 221 1.20 -9.75 -6.11
C ASN A 221 1.56 -10.01 -7.59
N PRO A 222 0.93 -11.00 -8.24
CA PRO A 222 0.02 -12.00 -7.67
C PRO A 222 0.76 -13.20 -7.08
N ARG A 223 0.05 -14.00 -6.27
CA ARG A 223 0.52 -15.32 -5.84
C ARG A 223 0.52 -16.26 -7.05
N HIS A 224 1.49 -17.17 -7.11
CA HIS A 224 1.69 -18.08 -8.25
C HIS A 224 2.35 -19.38 -7.81
N GLU A 225 2.52 -20.32 -8.74
CA GLU A 225 3.00 -21.68 -8.46
C GLU A 225 4.38 -21.71 -7.77
N GLY A 226 5.27 -20.77 -8.10
CA GLY A 226 6.54 -20.58 -7.37
C GLY A 226 6.35 -20.43 -5.86
N HIS A 227 5.42 -19.58 -5.42
CA HIS A 227 5.12 -19.41 -3.99
C HIS A 227 4.57 -20.69 -3.37
N ASN A 228 3.70 -21.42 -4.09
CA ASN A 228 3.11 -22.68 -3.60
C ASN A 228 4.19 -23.75 -3.38
N ARG A 229 5.12 -23.87 -4.33
CA ARG A 229 6.24 -24.82 -4.24
C ARG A 229 7.23 -24.44 -3.15
N MET A 230 7.56 -23.16 -3.00
CA MET A 230 8.40 -22.68 -1.89
C MET A 230 7.78 -23.04 -0.54
N ALA A 231 6.50 -22.70 -0.33
CA ALA A 231 5.79 -23.01 0.92
C ALA A 231 5.77 -24.52 1.21
N ARG A 232 5.47 -25.34 0.20
CA ARG A 232 5.46 -26.81 0.35
C ARG A 232 6.82 -27.37 0.70
N LEU A 233 7.88 -26.97 -0.01
CA LEU A 233 9.22 -27.48 0.23
C LEU A 233 9.76 -27.01 1.60
N ALA A 234 9.49 -25.76 1.98
CA ALA A 234 9.82 -25.24 3.29
C ALA A 234 9.14 -26.04 4.41
N GLY A 235 7.85 -26.33 4.27
CA GLY A 235 7.14 -27.14 5.27
C GLY A 235 7.70 -28.56 5.42
N LEU A 236 8.12 -29.18 4.32
CA LEU A 236 8.79 -30.48 4.35
C LEU A 236 10.16 -30.44 5.05
N LYS A 237 10.99 -29.43 4.74
CA LYS A 237 12.32 -29.27 5.34
C LYS A 237 12.24 -28.94 6.83
N LEU A 238 11.37 -28.00 7.19
CA LEU A 238 11.22 -27.52 8.56
C LEU A 238 10.32 -28.41 9.42
N ARG A 239 9.64 -29.39 8.81
CA ARG A 239 8.70 -30.31 9.46
C ARG A 239 7.62 -29.59 10.28
N THR A 240 7.14 -28.47 9.74
CA THR A 240 6.12 -27.63 10.36
C THR A 240 5.28 -26.97 9.27
N ASP A 241 4.07 -26.53 9.62
CA ASP A 241 3.22 -25.82 8.68
C ASP A 241 3.77 -24.41 8.40
N VAL A 242 3.78 -24.03 7.12
CA VAL A 242 4.21 -22.70 6.70
C VAL A 242 3.03 -21.75 6.73
N THR A 243 3.16 -20.70 7.53
CA THR A 243 2.19 -19.62 7.61
C THR A 243 2.61 -18.47 6.72
N PHE A 244 1.68 -17.87 5.97
CA PHE A 244 1.98 -16.74 5.11
C PHE A 244 1.85 -15.41 5.87
N GLU A 245 2.62 -14.42 5.44
CA GLU A 245 2.54 -13.07 6.00
C GLU A 245 2.52 -12.01 4.91
N ILE A 246 1.56 -11.07 5.02
CA ILE A 246 1.48 -9.87 4.19
C ILE A 246 1.62 -8.64 5.09
N SER A 247 2.62 -7.81 4.83
CA SER A 247 2.74 -6.54 5.54
C SER A 247 2.05 -5.41 4.79
N LEU A 248 1.32 -4.58 5.52
CA LEU A 248 0.83 -3.29 5.05
C LEU A 248 1.98 -2.33 4.73
N ALA A 249 3.10 -2.45 5.44
CA ALA A 249 4.27 -1.60 5.30
C ALA A 249 5.41 -2.35 4.60
N ASN A 250 6.19 -1.66 3.79
CA ASN A 250 7.42 -2.21 3.21
C ASN A 250 8.43 -1.09 3.07
N VAL A 251 9.71 -1.36 3.33
CA VAL A 251 10.78 -0.36 3.24
C VAL A 251 10.87 0.25 1.83
N ASP A 252 10.67 -0.57 0.79
CA ASP A 252 10.82 -0.16 -0.61
C ASP A 252 9.50 0.09 -1.35
N LYS A 253 8.36 -0.14 -0.69
CA LYS A 253 7.06 -0.07 -1.36
C LYS A 253 6.10 0.80 -0.55
N PRO A 254 5.18 1.50 -1.22
CA PRO A 254 4.14 2.24 -0.53
C PRO A 254 3.30 1.30 0.31
N TRP A 255 2.65 1.90 1.30
CA TRP A 255 1.70 1.17 2.11
C TRP A 255 0.56 0.62 1.27
N LEU A 256 0.09 -0.56 1.64
CA LEU A 256 -1.09 -1.14 1.02
C LEU A 256 -2.34 -0.42 1.52
N ASP A 257 -3.22 -0.08 0.58
CA ASP A 257 -4.59 0.29 0.91
C ASP A 257 -5.45 -0.99 1.12
N TYR A 258 -6.70 -0.83 1.56
CA TYR A 258 -7.57 -1.98 1.83
C TYR A 258 -7.91 -2.77 0.58
N ARG A 259 -7.96 -2.12 -0.58
CA ARG A 259 -8.27 -2.78 -1.84
C ARG A 259 -7.14 -3.68 -2.31
N GLU A 260 -5.89 -3.25 -2.18
CA GLU A 260 -4.71 -4.00 -2.57
C GLU A 260 -4.53 -5.18 -1.63
N LEU A 261 -4.77 -4.96 -0.33
CA LEU A 261 -4.79 -6.02 0.65
C LEU A 261 -5.88 -7.06 0.32
N ALA A 262 -7.11 -6.64 0.04
CA ALA A 262 -8.21 -7.53 -0.31
C ALA A 262 -7.91 -8.37 -1.56
N ILE A 263 -7.38 -7.76 -2.62
CA ILE A 263 -6.98 -8.47 -3.85
C ILE A 263 -5.93 -9.55 -3.53
N ARG A 264 -4.89 -9.20 -2.76
CA ARG A 264 -3.82 -10.15 -2.42
C ARG A 264 -4.31 -11.29 -1.54
N LEU A 265 -5.18 -11.00 -0.58
CA LEU A 265 -5.80 -12.02 0.28
C LEU A 265 -6.75 -12.94 -0.50
N GLY A 266 -7.36 -12.46 -1.58
CA GLY A 266 -8.22 -13.27 -2.46
C GLY A 266 -7.52 -14.49 -3.07
N PHE A 267 -6.19 -14.49 -3.18
CA PHE A 267 -5.42 -15.64 -3.65
C PHE A 267 -5.21 -16.75 -2.61
N PHE A 268 -5.66 -16.57 -1.37
CA PHE A 268 -5.46 -17.54 -0.28
C PHE A 268 -6.75 -18.27 0.06
N LYS A 269 -6.63 -19.56 0.38
CA LYS A 269 -7.76 -20.35 0.87
C LYS A 269 -7.96 -20.11 2.36
N THR A 270 -9.19 -20.28 2.83
CA THR A 270 -9.53 -20.16 4.28
C THR A 270 -8.80 -21.16 5.17
N THR A 271 -8.32 -22.26 4.59
CA THR A 271 -7.52 -23.31 5.24
C THR A 271 -6.03 -22.99 5.34
N GLU A 272 -5.56 -21.94 4.65
CA GLU A 272 -4.16 -21.51 4.72
C GLU A 272 -4.03 -20.44 5.79
N ALA A 273 -3.07 -20.59 6.70
CA ALA A 273 -2.81 -19.58 7.73
C ALA A 273 -2.16 -18.35 7.09
N VAL A 274 -2.82 -17.19 7.19
CA VAL A 274 -2.32 -15.90 6.69
C VAL A 274 -2.43 -14.85 7.79
N TRP A 275 -1.29 -14.25 8.13
CA TRP A 275 -1.21 -13.07 8.98
C TRP A 275 -1.06 -11.80 8.14
N VAL A 276 -1.66 -10.72 8.62
CA VAL A 276 -1.39 -9.37 8.13
C VAL A 276 -0.70 -8.59 9.25
N THR A 277 0.38 -7.90 8.90
CA THR A 277 1.16 -7.10 9.85
C THR A 277 1.35 -5.68 9.35
N ARG A 278 2.00 -4.85 10.17
CA ARG A 278 2.63 -3.60 9.75
C ARG A 278 4.16 -3.63 9.81
N ALA A 279 4.77 -4.81 9.95
CA ALA A 279 6.21 -4.97 10.06
C ALA A 279 6.86 -4.81 8.67
N ALA A 280 7.61 -3.72 8.48
CA ALA A 280 8.32 -3.40 7.26
C ALA A 280 9.68 -4.12 7.20
N THR A 281 10.35 -4.31 8.35
CA THR A 281 11.67 -4.94 8.44
C THR A 281 11.61 -6.37 8.99
N PHE A 282 12.66 -7.17 8.76
CA PHE A 282 12.75 -8.51 9.34
C PHE A 282 13.00 -8.51 10.84
N GLU A 283 13.59 -7.45 11.37
CA GLU A 283 13.68 -7.23 12.82
C GLU A 283 12.29 -7.07 13.45
N GLU A 284 11.43 -6.23 12.86
CA GLU A 284 10.04 -6.07 13.33
C GLU A 284 9.27 -7.39 13.20
N LYS A 285 9.50 -8.15 12.12
CA LYS A 285 8.91 -9.48 11.94
C LYS A 285 9.41 -10.47 12.99
N ALA A 286 10.69 -10.44 13.36
CA ALA A 286 11.27 -11.31 14.38
C ALA A 286 10.66 -11.05 15.77
N CYS A 287 10.31 -9.80 16.07
CA CYS A 287 9.56 -9.44 17.28
C CYS A 287 8.13 -10.01 17.26
N LEU A 288 7.46 -9.97 16.11
CA LEU A 288 6.10 -10.53 15.97
C LEU A 288 6.08 -12.06 15.93
N PHE A 289 7.14 -12.71 15.42
CA PHE A 289 7.22 -14.16 15.23
C PHE A 289 8.50 -14.71 15.85
N PRO A 290 8.63 -14.70 17.20
CA PRO A 290 9.85 -15.15 17.86
C PRO A 290 10.09 -16.64 17.60
N ARG A 291 11.35 -17.00 17.38
CA ARG A 291 11.84 -18.36 17.04
C ARG A 291 11.35 -18.93 15.71
N ALA A 292 10.72 -18.11 14.86
CA ALA A 292 10.29 -18.55 13.55
C ALA A 292 11.48 -18.69 12.58
N THR A 293 11.35 -19.62 11.64
CA THR A 293 12.19 -19.64 10.43
C THR A 293 11.45 -18.92 9.30
N PHE A 294 12.03 -17.83 8.80
CA PHE A 294 11.49 -17.08 7.68
C PHE A 294 11.87 -17.70 6.34
N VAL A 295 10.87 -18.02 5.53
CA VAL A 295 11.02 -18.49 4.15
C VAL A 295 11.20 -17.28 3.25
N VAL A 296 12.35 -17.15 2.59
CA VAL A 296 12.71 -15.97 1.81
C VAL A 296 13.46 -16.33 0.53
N GLY A 297 13.46 -15.40 -0.44
CA GLY A 297 14.35 -15.48 -1.60
C GLY A 297 15.73 -14.89 -1.32
N ALA A 298 16.73 -15.28 -2.11
CA ALA A 298 18.10 -14.75 -2.03
C ALA A 298 18.16 -13.21 -2.13
N ASP A 299 17.33 -12.60 -2.96
CA ASP A 299 17.20 -11.14 -3.11
C ASP A 299 16.80 -10.44 -1.81
N THR A 300 16.02 -11.11 -0.97
CA THR A 300 15.61 -10.59 0.34
C THR A 300 16.77 -10.64 1.33
N ILE A 301 17.57 -11.71 1.32
CA ILE A 301 18.77 -11.81 2.17
C ILE A 301 19.80 -10.74 1.82
N VAL A 302 20.02 -10.48 0.53
CA VAL A 302 20.89 -9.39 0.07
C VAL A 302 20.42 -8.04 0.61
N ARG A 303 19.10 -7.77 0.61
CA ARG A 303 18.54 -6.53 1.16
C ARG A 303 18.71 -6.42 2.68
N ILE A 304 18.60 -7.53 3.41
CA ILE A 304 18.85 -7.54 4.87
C ILE A 304 20.32 -7.24 5.18
N ALA A 305 21.25 -7.68 4.34
CA ALA A 305 22.67 -7.39 4.50
C ALA A 305 23.08 -5.98 4.04
N ASP A 306 22.24 -5.29 3.27
CA ASP A 306 22.57 -4.02 2.64
C ASP A 306 22.36 -2.83 3.58
N SER A 307 23.47 -2.25 4.04
CA SER A 307 23.49 -1.12 4.97
C SER A 307 22.74 0.13 4.48
N ARG A 308 22.44 0.26 3.18
CA ARG A 308 21.62 1.37 2.65
C ARG A 308 20.19 1.38 3.16
N TYR A 309 19.69 0.25 3.65
CA TYR A 309 18.37 0.12 4.29
C TYR A 309 18.36 0.52 5.76
N TYR A 310 19.52 0.89 6.30
CA TYR A 310 19.72 1.18 7.71
C TYR A 310 20.40 2.55 7.87
N HIS A 311 20.51 3.01 9.11
CA HIS A 311 21.26 4.22 9.46
C HIS A 311 22.79 3.97 9.50
N GLY A 312 23.30 3.23 8.51
CA GLY A 312 24.70 2.83 8.39
C GLY A 312 25.00 1.37 8.77
N PRO A 313 26.24 0.91 8.55
CA PRO A 313 26.64 -0.48 8.74
C PRO A 313 26.46 -1.00 10.17
N GLU A 314 26.73 -0.18 11.19
CA GLU A 314 26.55 -0.58 12.60
C GLU A 314 25.09 -0.90 12.92
N GLU A 315 24.14 -0.12 12.40
CA GLU A 315 22.73 -0.35 12.66
C GLU A 315 22.20 -1.57 11.89
N CYS A 316 22.75 -1.84 10.71
CA CYS A 316 22.52 -3.09 9.99
C CYS A 316 22.93 -4.30 10.85
N GLU A 317 24.16 -4.29 11.39
CA GLU A 317 24.66 -5.37 12.25
C GLU A 317 23.83 -5.52 13.53
N ARG A 318 23.47 -4.41 14.19
CA ARG A 318 22.57 -4.45 15.36
C ARG A 318 21.19 -5.00 15.02
N SER A 319 20.63 -4.66 13.85
CA SER A 319 19.35 -5.21 13.39
C SER A 319 19.43 -6.72 13.17
N ILE A 320 20.52 -7.21 12.55
CA ILE A 320 20.77 -8.65 12.39
C ILE A 320 20.90 -9.33 13.76
N GLN A 321 21.64 -8.72 14.70
CA GLN A 321 21.75 -9.25 16.07
C GLN A 321 20.38 -9.34 16.76
N ARG A 322 19.52 -8.33 16.61
CA ARG A 322 18.17 -8.39 17.16
C ARG A 322 17.33 -9.52 16.55
N ILE A 323 17.51 -9.86 15.27
CA ILE A 323 16.87 -11.05 14.66
C ILE A 323 17.38 -12.34 15.30
N VAL A 324 18.68 -12.45 15.56
CA VAL A 324 19.31 -13.59 16.24
C VAL A 324 18.80 -13.73 17.68
N ASP A 325 18.69 -12.62 18.41
CA ASP A 325 18.25 -12.59 19.80
C ASP A 325 16.78 -13.06 19.95
N HIS A 326 15.95 -12.83 18.93
CA HIS A 326 14.60 -13.39 18.85
C HIS A 326 14.58 -14.88 18.44
N GLY A 327 15.74 -15.50 18.26
CA GLY A 327 15.91 -16.90 17.86
C GLY A 327 15.46 -17.20 16.43
N CYS A 328 15.35 -16.18 15.58
CA CYS A 328 14.84 -16.34 14.23
C CYS A 328 15.92 -16.86 13.27
N ARG A 329 15.49 -17.58 12.24
CA ARG A 329 16.35 -18.15 11.20
C ARG A 329 15.77 -17.85 9.81
N PHE A 330 16.53 -18.12 8.76
CA PHE A 330 16.09 -17.98 7.37
C PHE A 330 16.26 -19.28 6.61
N LEU A 331 15.22 -19.68 5.87
CA LEU A 331 15.32 -20.70 4.82
C LEU A 331 15.32 -19.97 3.47
N VAL A 332 16.46 -20.02 2.79
CA VAL A 332 16.79 -19.18 1.64
C VAL A 332 16.65 -19.98 0.35
N PHE A 333 15.76 -19.50 -0.52
CA PHE A 333 15.56 -20.06 -1.85
C PHE A 333 16.36 -19.25 -2.86
N GLY A 334 17.18 -19.95 -3.65
CA GLY A 334 17.90 -19.34 -4.75
C GLY A 334 16.96 -18.79 -5.82
N ARG A 335 17.45 -17.83 -6.60
CA ARG A 335 16.68 -17.18 -7.66
C ARG A 335 17.53 -17.01 -8.91
N GLN A 336 16.90 -17.13 -10.08
CA GLN A 336 17.53 -16.76 -11.33
C GLN A 336 17.57 -15.23 -11.46
N ASP A 337 18.78 -14.69 -11.60
CA ASP A 337 19.03 -13.28 -11.92
C ASP A 337 19.93 -13.20 -13.15
N GLN A 338 19.49 -12.47 -14.18
CA GLN A 338 20.25 -12.24 -15.43
C GLN A 338 20.99 -13.48 -15.99
N ASN A 339 20.28 -14.62 -16.08
CA ASN A 339 20.78 -15.93 -16.55
C ASN A 339 21.73 -16.70 -15.61
N ARG A 340 21.96 -16.25 -14.38
CA ARG A 340 22.69 -17.00 -13.36
C ARG A 340 21.77 -17.32 -12.19
N PHE A 341 21.76 -18.57 -11.74
CA PHE A 341 21.09 -18.94 -10.49
C PHE A 341 21.97 -18.44 -9.34
N GLN A 342 21.43 -17.56 -8.49
CA GLN A 342 22.13 -17.07 -7.30
C GLN A 342 21.73 -17.92 -6.09
N CYS A 343 22.73 -18.60 -5.55
CA CYS A 343 22.67 -19.41 -4.33
C CYS A 343 23.12 -18.59 -3.11
N LEU A 344 22.76 -19.02 -1.90
CA LEU A 344 23.24 -18.41 -0.65
C LEU A 344 24.77 -18.46 -0.57
N SER A 345 25.38 -19.54 -1.07
CA SER A 345 26.84 -19.71 -1.15
C SER A 345 27.55 -18.60 -1.91
N ASP A 346 26.86 -17.99 -2.90
CA ASP A 346 27.42 -16.98 -3.79
C ASP A 346 27.33 -15.55 -3.22
N LEU A 347 26.62 -15.38 -2.10
CA LEU A 347 26.38 -14.09 -1.48
C LEU A 347 27.48 -13.72 -0.48
N ASP A 348 28.01 -12.51 -0.60
CA ASP A 348 28.86 -11.90 0.42
C ASP A 348 27.97 -11.36 1.54
N LEU A 349 27.94 -12.06 2.68
CA LEU A 349 27.04 -11.79 3.80
C LEU A 349 27.83 -11.63 5.10
N PRO A 350 27.39 -10.74 6.02
CA PRO A 350 27.90 -10.71 7.38
C PRO A 350 27.80 -12.09 8.02
N LEU A 351 28.85 -12.51 8.75
CA LEU A 351 28.94 -13.84 9.37
C LEU A 351 27.70 -14.16 10.21
N LEU A 352 27.26 -13.20 11.01
CA LEU A 352 26.09 -13.34 11.87
C LEU A 352 24.80 -13.68 11.09
N LEU A 353 24.61 -13.06 9.91
CA LEU A 353 23.46 -13.35 9.05
C LEU A 353 23.61 -14.70 8.36
N ARG A 354 24.83 -15.05 7.92
CA ARG A 354 25.12 -16.35 7.30
C ARG A 354 24.83 -17.51 8.26
N ASP A 355 25.16 -17.38 9.54
CA ASP A 355 24.98 -18.43 10.56
C ASP A 355 23.50 -18.77 10.86
N ILE A 356 22.60 -17.83 10.58
CA ILE A 356 21.14 -18.04 10.72
C ILE A 356 20.44 -18.35 9.40
N CYS A 357 21.17 -18.47 8.28
CA CYS A 357 20.62 -18.85 6.98
C CYS A 357 20.87 -20.33 6.67
N GLU A 358 19.84 -21.02 6.20
CA GLU A 358 19.91 -22.35 5.60
C GLU A 358 19.49 -22.24 4.14
N GLU A 359 20.27 -22.85 3.25
CA GLU A 359 20.02 -22.81 1.81
C GLU A 359 19.16 -24.00 1.33
N VAL A 360 18.24 -23.71 0.41
CA VAL A 360 17.60 -24.73 -0.43
C VAL A 360 18.39 -24.86 -1.72
N SER A 361 18.91 -26.06 -2.00
CA SER A 361 19.76 -26.29 -3.16
C SER A 361 19.01 -26.13 -4.49
N GLU A 362 19.72 -25.74 -5.56
CA GLU A 362 19.15 -25.61 -6.91
C GLU A 362 18.47 -26.91 -7.39
N GLN A 363 19.02 -28.07 -7.02
CA GLN A 363 18.45 -29.38 -7.37
C GLN A 363 17.06 -29.59 -6.74
N GLU A 364 16.83 -29.03 -5.55
CA GLU A 364 15.57 -29.14 -4.84
C GLU A 364 14.55 -28.08 -5.29
N PHE A 365 15.03 -26.89 -5.67
CA PHE A 365 14.18 -25.81 -6.11
C PHE A 365 14.83 -24.95 -7.20
N ARG A 366 14.23 -25.01 -8.39
CA ARG A 366 14.46 -24.06 -9.48
C ARG A 366 13.13 -23.67 -10.11
N GLN A 367 12.84 -22.38 -10.14
CA GLN A 367 11.61 -21.88 -10.73
C GLN A 367 11.79 -20.49 -11.33
N ASP A 368 11.51 -20.39 -12.62
CA ASP A 368 11.82 -19.20 -13.42
C ASP A 368 10.59 -18.26 -13.56
N ILE A 369 9.57 -18.45 -12.71
CA ILE A 369 8.34 -17.65 -12.70
C ILE A 369 8.45 -16.52 -11.68
N CYS A 370 8.24 -15.27 -12.11
CA CYS A 370 8.17 -14.11 -11.22
C CYS A 370 6.87 -13.31 -11.38
N SER A 371 6.37 -12.73 -10.29
CA SER A 371 5.11 -11.97 -10.28
C SER A 371 5.14 -10.74 -11.21
N THR A 372 6.32 -10.15 -11.44
CA THR A 372 6.46 -9.02 -12.37
C THR A 372 6.14 -9.40 -13.81
N ALA A 373 6.59 -10.57 -14.27
CA ALA A 373 6.28 -11.08 -15.61
C ALA A 373 4.79 -11.41 -15.78
N LEU A 374 4.15 -11.94 -14.73
CA LEU A 374 2.72 -12.25 -14.72
C LEU A 374 1.85 -10.98 -14.79
N ARG A 375 2.27 -9.89 -14.15
CA ARG A 375 1.60 -8.58 -14.29
C ARG A 375 1.72 -8.02 -15.71
N ALA A 376 2.87 -8.22 -16.37
CA ALA A 376 3.06 -7.74 -17.74
C ALA A 376 2.22 -8.50 -18.77
N THR A 377 1.82 -9.74 -18.47
CA THR A 377 1.03 -10.62 -19.36
C THR A 377 -0.46 -10.64 -19.02
N GLY A 378 -0.87 -10.12 -17.86
CA GLY A 378 -2.27 -10.04 -17.44
C GLY A 378 -2.89 -11.36 -16.97
N GLU A 379 -2.11 -12.44 -16.90
CA GLU A 379 -2.62 -13.81 -16.70
C GLU A 379 -3.16 -14.10 -15.28
N GLN A 380 -2.97 -13.20 -14.31
CA GLN A 380 -3.36 -13.42 -12.90
C GLN A 380 -3.74 -12.12 -12.15
N GLU A 381 -4.40 -11.15 -12.78
CA GLU A 381 -4.71 -9.88 -12.11
C GLU A 381 -5.93 -9.91 -11.17
N ASN A 382 -6.81 -10.90 -11.26
CA ASN A 382 -7.97 -11.02 -10.35
C ASN A 382 -8.20 -12.48 -9.91
N PRO A 383 -8.13 -12.78 -8.60
CA PRO A 383 -8.60 -14.04 -8.02
C PRO A 383 -10.12 -14.12 -7.89
#